data_AF-A0A967SV82-F1
#
_entry.id   AF-A0A967SV82-F1
#
_cell.length_a   1.000
_cell.length_b   1.000
_cell.length_c   1.000
_cell.angle_alpha   90.00
_cell.angle_beta   90.00
_cell.angle_gamma   90.00
#
_symmetry.space_group_name_H-M   'P 1'
#
loop_
_entity.id
_entity.type
_entity.pdbx_description
1 polymer ?
#
loop_
_entity_poly.entity_id
_entity_poly.type
_entity_poly.pdbx_seq_one_letter_code
_entity_poly.pdbx_strand_id
1 'polypeptide(L)'
;MQGHVDGVGEVVRVEREGDHVLLDVRLPRVVRDVTVLHGSIAMGGVSLTVNAMPEPDVAQVALIPYTWEVTNLRDLTPGDGVNLEGDMLGKFVVEYLERTGRGGPRPGE
;
A
#
# COMPACT_ATOMS: atom_id res chain seq x y z
N MET A 1 8.80 -6.50 4.90
CA MET A 1 9.27 -5.60 3.82
C MET A 1 10.52 -6.22 3.24
N GLN A 2 10.57 -6.42 1.93
CA GLN A 2 11.68 -7.05 1.22
C GLN A 2 12.58 -6.02 0.51
N GLY A 3 12.10 -4.79 0.31
CA GLY A 3 12.80 -3.77 -0.49
C GLY A 3 12.54 -3.94 -2.00
N HIS A 4 11.42 -4.57 -2.35
CA HIS A 4 11.01 -4.83 -3.74
C HIS A 4 9.86 -3.89 -4.11
N VAL A 5 10.20 -2.74 -4.70
CA VAL A 5 9.21 -1.78 -5.16
C VAL A 5 8.40 -2.40 -6.30
N ASP A 6 7.08 -2.49 -6.12
CA ASP A 6 6.14 -3.03 -7.12
C ASP A 6 5.62 -1.95 -8.06
N GLY A 7 5.66 -0.69 -7.62
CA GLY A 7 5.23 0.44 -8.42
C GLY A 7 5.41 1.77 -7.72
N VAL A 8 5.10 2.84 -8.45
CA VAL A 8 5.09 4.20 -7.92
C VAL A 8 3.64 4.66 -7.85
N GLY A 9 3.22 5.07 -6.66
CA GLY A 9 1.93 5.72 -6.45
C GLY A 9 2.05 7.24 -6.48
N GLU A 10 0.91 7.91 -6.57
CA GLU A 10 0.82 9.38 -6.56
C GLU A 10 0.17 9.82 -5.25
N VAL A 11 0.81 10.73 -4.52
CA VAL A 11 0.22 11.35 -3.33
C VAL A 11 -0.95 12.23 -3.78
N VAL A 12 -2.15 11.98 -3.28
CA VAL A 12 -3.35 12.75 -3.65
C VAL A 12 -3.80 13.71 -2.55
N ARG A 13 -3.49 13.39 -1.29
CA ARG A 13 -3.81 14.23 -0.14
C ARG A 13 -2.77 14.07 0.96
N VAL A 14 -2.46 15.19 1.61
CA VAL A 14 -1.74 15.25 2.88
C VAL A 14 -2.53 16.17 3.81
N GLU A 15 -3.02 15.65 4.92
CA GLU A 15 -3.84 16.41 5.88
C GLU A 15 -3.42 16.13 7.32
N ARG A 16 -3.39 17.17 8.15
CA ARG A 16 -3.22 17.00 9.59
C ARG A 16 -4.57 16.83 10.27
N GLU A 17 -4.73 15.75 11.01
CA GLU A 17 -5.91 15.48 11.84
C GLU A 17 -5.47 15.17 13.28
N GLY A 18 -5.66 16.16 14.16
CA GLY A 18 -5.14 16.09 15.53
C GLY A 18 -3.62 15.94 15.55
N ASP A 19 -3.14 14.87 16.20
CA ASP A 19 -1.72 14.53 16.29
C ASP A 19 -1.24 13.62 15.15
N HIS A 20 -2.10 13.29 14.18
CA HIS A 20 -1.75 12.41 13.07
C HIS A 20 -1.74 13.15 11.73
N VAL A 21 -1.04 12.59 10.76
CA VAL A 21 -1.11 13.02 9.36
C VAL A 21 -1.78 11.93 8.55
N LEU A 22 -2.88 12.26 7.88
CA LEU A 22 -3.50 11.42 6.87
C LEU A 22 -2.79 11.63 5.54
N LEU A 23 -2.32 10.54 4.95
CA LEU A 23 -1.69 10.51 3.65
C LEU A 23 -2.49 9.59 2.75
N ASP A 24 -3.07 10.14 1.69
CA ASP A 24 -3.77 9.38 0.67
C ASP A 24 -2.86 9.21 -0.54
N VAL A 25 -2.73 7.98 -1.01
CA VAL A 25 -1.89 7.62 -2.17
C VAL A 25 -2.71 6.84 -3.17
N ARG A 26 -2.74 7.32 -4.42
CA ARG A 26 -3.28 6.57 -5.55
C ARG A 26 -2.33 5.45 -5.93
N LEU A 27 -2.86 4.24 -5.96
CA LEU A 27 -2.12 3.01 -6.15
C LEU A 27 -2.13 2.58 -7.63
N PRO A 28 -0.99 2.18 -8.20
CA PRO A 28 -0.99 1.47 -9.47
C PRO A 28 -1.69 0.11 -9.28
N ARG A 29 -2.29 -0.39 -10.36
CA ARG A 29 -3.11 -1.63 -10.37
C ARG A 29 -2.44 -2.80 -9.64
N VAL A 30 -1.15 -3.02 -9.87
CA VAL A 30 -0.39 -4.14 -9.27
C VAL A 30 -0.32 -4.07 -7.74
N VAL A 31 -0.25 -2.87 -7.16
CA VAL A 31 -0.24 -2.67 -5.70
C VAL A 31 -1.67 -2.70 -5.17
N ARG A 32 -2.61 -2.06 -5.88
CA ARG A 32 -4.03 -2.04 -5.50
C ARG A 32 -4.59 -3.45 -5.33
N ASP A 33 -4.32 -4.35 -6.27
CA ASP A 33 -4.89 -5.70 -6.28
C ASP A 33 -4.43 -6.56 -5.08
N VAL A 34 -3.36 -6.16 -4.38
CA VAL A 34 -2.84 -6.84 -3.18
C VAL A 34 -2.99 -6.00 -1.90
N THR A 35 -3.60 -4.82 -1.99
CA THR A 35 -3.82 -3.92 -0.86
C THR A 35 -5.22 -4.15 -0.28
N VAL A 36 -5.30 -4.30 1.04
CA VAL A 36 -6.57 -4.51 1.74
C VAL A 36 -6.68 -3.56 2.93
N LEU A 37 -7.91 -3.19 3.29
CA LEU A 37 -8.19 -2.39 4.48
C LEU A 37 -7.63 -3.08 5.74
N HIS A 38 -6.97 -2.31 6.60
CA HIS A 38 -6.23 -2.79 7.78
C HIS A 38 -5.06 -3.73 7.48
N GLY A 39 -4.73 -3.95 6.21
CA GLY A 39 -3.53 -4.66 5.78
C GLY A 39 -2.28 -3.79 5.89
N SER A 40 -1.12 -4.39 5.61
CA SER A 40 0.15 -3.69 5.56
C SER A 40 0.46 -3.19 4.16
N ILE A 41 1.07 -2.02 4.04
CA ILE A 41 1.61 -1.49 2.79
C ILE A 41 2.91 -0.74 3.09
N ALA A 42 3.88 -0.84 2.19
CA ALA A 42 5.08 -0.01 2.23
C ALA A 42 4.86 1.27 1.43
N MET A 43 5.18 2.42 2.01
CA MET A 43 5.27 3.69 1.28
C MET A 43 6.64 4.31 1.54
N GLY A 44 7.44 4.53 0.49
CA GLY A 44 8.80 5.07 0.63
C GLY A 44 9.73 4.18 1.47
N GLY A 45 9.43 2.88 1.60
CA GLY A 45 10.18 1.96 2.47
C GLY A 45 9.74 1.95 3.93
N VAL A 46 8.69 2.70 4.31
CA VAL A 46 8.09 2.68 5.65
C VAL A 46 6.89 1.73 5.67
N SER A 47 6.86 0.80 6.62
CA SER A 47 5.75 -0.13 6.80
C SER A 47 4.60 0.58 7.50
N LEU A 48 3.44 0.65 6.86
CA LEU A 48 2.26 1.37 7.34
C LEU A 48 1.02 0.47 7.27
N THR A 49 0.02 0.81 8.07
CA THR A 49 -1.30 0.15 8.03
C THR A 49 -2.25 0.96 7.17
N VAL A 50 -2.97 0.29 6.27
CA VAL A 50 -4.04 0.91 5.48
C VAL A 50 -5.19 1.27 6.41
N ASN A 51 -5.33 2.57 6.69
CA ASN A 51 -6.34 3.11 7.59
C ASN A 51 -7.72 3.16 6.92
N ALA A 52 -7.76 3.55 5.65
CA ALA A 52 -8.99 3.63 4.87
C ALA A 52 -8.71 3.44 3.37
N MET A 53 -9.78 3.23 2.60
CA MET A 53 -9.76 3.21 1.13
C MET A 53 -10.77 4.24 0.62
N PRO A 54 -10.41 5.54 0.54
CA PRO A 54 -11.34 6.61 0.13
C PRO A 54 -11.94 6.41 -1.27
N GLU A 55 -11.17 5.81 -2.17
CA GLU A 55 -11.55 5.44 -3.54
C GLU A 55 -11.04 4.03 -3.88
N PRO A 56 -11.53 3.36 -4.93
CA PRO A 56 -11.12 1.99 -5.28
C PRO A 56 -9.62 1.80 -5.49
N ASP A 57 -8.91 2.85 -5.90
CA ASP A 57 -7.48 2.88 -6.16
C ASP A 57 -6.71 3.84 -5.24
N VAL A 58 -7.32 4.34 -4.15
CA VAL A 58 -6.65 5.23 -3.20
C VAL A 58 -6.60 4.54 -1.84
N ALA A 59 -5.39 4.39 -1.30
CA ALA A 59 -5.18 3.94 0.07
C ALA A 59 -4.78 5.11 0.95
N GLN A 60 -5.39 5.18 2.12
CA GLN A 60 -5.05 6.13 3.17
C GLN A 60 -4.21 5.44 4.25
N VAL A 61 -3.19 6.13 4.73
CA VAL A 61 -2.41 5.75 5.92
C VAL A 61 -2.43 6.90 6.93
N ALA A 62 -2.45 6.55 8.22
CA ALA A 62 -2.33 7.51 9.31
C ALA A 62 -0.91 7.46 9.88
N LEU A 63 -0.17 8.56 9.77
CA LEU A 63 1.16 8.70 10.32
C LEU A 63 1.09 9.31 11.72
N ILE A 64 1.68 8.62 12.69
CA ILE A 64 1.92 9.18 14.03
C ILE A 64 3.04 10.23 13.98
N PRO A 65 3.12 11.17 14.96
CA PRO A 65 4.10 12.26 14.94
C PRO A 65 5.52 11.79 14.71
N TYR A 66 5.94 10.73 15.41
CA TYR A 66 7.28 10.19 15.29
C TYR A 66 7.60 9.76 13.85
N THR A 67 6.74 8.95 13.22
CA THR A 67 6.95 8.48 11.84
C THR A 67 6.96 9.64 10.85
N TRP A 68 6.09 10.62 11.03
CA TRP A 68 6.11 11.84 10.22
C TRP A 68 7.44 12.58 10.39
N GLU A 69 7.87 12.83 11.62
CA GLU A 69 9.08 13.61 11.90
C GLU A 69 10.37 12.94 11.44
N VAL A 70 10.50 11.60 11.53
CA VAL A 70 11.79 10.92 11.29
C VAL A 70 11.92 10.29 9.92
N THR A 71 10.90 10.36 9.06
CA THR A 71 10.92 9.79 7.70
C THR A 71 10.82 10.88 6.64
N ASN A 72 11.17 10.54 5.40
CA ASN A 72 11.03 11.42 4.24
C ASN A 72 9.56 11.61 3.81
N LEU A 73 8.60 10.91 4.43
CA LEU A 73 7.19 11.06 4.12
C LEU A 73 6.66 12.45 4.47
N ARG A 74 7.34 13.18 5.37
CA ARG A 74 6.99 14.57 5.72
C ARG A 74 7.20 15.58 4.61
N ASP A 75 8.05 15.25 3.64
CA ASP A 75 8.42 16.13 2.55
C ASP A 75 7.48 15.95 1.35
N LEU A 76 6.57 14.96 1.41
CA LEU A 76 5.61 14.67 0.36
C LEU A 76 4.50 15.72 0.30
N THR A 77 4.12 16.06 -0.93
CA THR A 77 3.02 16.95 -1.27
C THR A 77 2.13 16.32 -2.34
N PRO A 78 0.87 16.76 -2.49
CA PRO A 78 0.00 16.25 -3.55
C PRO A 78 0.63 16.40 -4.94
N GLY A 79 0.63 15.31 -5.72
CA GLY A 79 1.30 15.18 -7.01
C GLY A 79 2.65 14.48 -6.97
N ASP A 80 3.26 14.30 -5.79
CA ASP A 80 4.53 13.60 -5.67
C ASP A 80 4.40 12.09 -5.89
N GLY A 81 5.44 11.49 -6.47
CA GLY A 81 5.56 10.05 -6.61
C GLY A 81 6.14 9.40 -5.34
N VAL A 82 5.57 8.28 -4.92
CA VAL A 82 6.07 7.49 -3.79
C VAL A 82 6.22 6.02 -4.16
N ASN A 83 7.34 5.41 -3.78
CA ASN A 83 7.58 3.98 -4.00
C ASN A 83 6.64 3.15 -3.13
N LEU A 84 6.01 2.14 -3.74
CA LEU A 84 5.07 1.26 -3.09
C LEU A 84 5.54 -0.20 -3.16
N GLU A 85 5.45 -0.90 -2.04
CA GLU A 85 5.58 -2.36 -1.96
C GLU A 85 4.33 -2.92 -1.28
N GLY A 86 3.60 -3.76 -2.00
CA GLY A 86 2.41 -4.44 -1.50
C GLY A 86 2.74 -5.60 -0.57
N ASP A 87 1.78 -5.99 0.28
CA ASP A 87 1.98 -7.10 1.22
C ASP A 87 2.27 -8.41 0.49
N MET A 88 3.30 -9.11 0.95
CA MET A 88 3.68 -10.42 0.44
C MET A 88 2.57 -11.46 0.60
N LEU A 89 1.77 -11.37 1.67
CA LEU A 89 0.61 -12.25 1.84
C LEU A 89 -0.46 -11.97 0.78
N GLY A 90 -0.71 -10.69 0.46
CA GLY A 90 -1.63 -10.31 -0.62
C GLY A 90 -1.16 -10.84 -1.97
N LYS A 91 0.12 -10.67 -2.30
CA LYS A 91 0.73 -11.22 -3.53
C LYS A 91 0.59 -12.74 -3.60
N PHE A 92 0.88 -13.43 -2.50
CA PHE A 92 0.79 -14.90 -2.44
C PHE A 92 -0.65 -15.38 -2.67
N VAL A 93 -1.64 -14.72 -2.06
CA VAL A 93 -3.06 -15.07 -2.24
C VAL A 93 -3.49 -14.84 -3.69
N VAL A 94 -3.15 -13.69 -4.28
CA VAL A 94 -3.47 -13.39 -5.69
C VAL A 94 -2.85 -14.44 -6.61
N GLU A 95 -1.55 -14.71 -6.48
CA GLU A 95 -0.84 -15.72 -7.28
C GLU A 95 -1.45 -17.12 -7.11
N TYR A 96 -1.78 -17.52 -5.87
CA TYR A 96 -2.41 -18.81 -5.59
C TYR A 96 -3.78 -18.94 -6.28
N LEU A 97 -4.61 -17.90 -6.21
CA LEU A 97 -5.93 -17.87 -6.83
C LEU A 97 -5.83 -17.87 -8.36
N GLU A 98 -4.86 -17.18 -8.95
CA GLU A 98 -4.65 -17.18 -10.40
C GLU A 98 -4.21 -18.54 -10.93
N ARG A 99 -3.32 -19.23 -10.20
CA ARG A 99 -2.86 -20.60 -10.56
C ARG A 99 -3.95 -21.64 -10.42
N THR A 100 -4.80 -21.52 -9.40
CA THR A 100 -5.87 -22.49 -9.12
C THR A 100 -7.14 -22.21 -9.93
N GLY A 101 -7.47 -20.94 -10.18
CA GLY A 101 -8.64 -20.53 -10.95
C GLY A 101 -8.52 -20.71 -12.47
N ARG A 102 -7.30 -20.82 -13.01
CA ARG A 102 -7.06 -21.08 -14.45
C ARG A 102 -7.03 -22.57 -14.84
N GLY A 103 -7.45 -23.48 -13.96
CA GLY A 103 -7.50 -24.93 -14.25
C GLY A 103 -6.22 -25.69 -13.87
N GLY A 104 -5.66 -25.42 -12.68
CA GLY A 104 -4.55 -26.19 -12.12
C GLY A 104 -5.01 -27.56 -11.56
N PRO A 105 -4.14 -28.60 -11.61
CA PRO A 105 -4.51 -29.98 -11.29
C PRO A 105 -4.98 -30.12 -9.85
N ARG A 106 -5.96 -31.01 -9.63
CA ARG A 106 -6.41 -31.36 -8.27
C ARG A 106 -5.22 -31.98 -7.52
N PRO A 107 -4.87 -31.50 -6.31
CA PRO A 107 -3.86 -32.19 -5.51
C PRO A 107 -4.46 -33.52 -5.04
N GLY A 108 -4.03 -34.64 -5.64
CA GLY A 108 -4.45 -35.99 -5.21
C GLY A 108 -4.80 -37.01 -6.30
N GLU A 109 -4.28 -36.89 -7.53
CA GLU A 109 -4.14 -38.04 -8.46
C GLU A 109 -2.67 -38.44 -8.60
#